data_AF-A0A961TBY9-F1
#
_entry.id   AF-A0A961TBY9-F1
#
_cell.length_a   1.000
_cell.length_b   1.000
_cell.length_c   1.000
_cell.angle_alpha   90.00
_cell.angle_beta   90.00
_cell.angle_gamma   90.00
#
_symmetry.space_group_name_H-M   'P 1'
#
loop_
_entity.id
_entity.type
_entity.pdbx_description
1 polymer ?
#
loop_
_entity_poly.entity_id
_entity_poly.type
_entity_poly.pdbx_seq_one_letter_code
_entity_poly.pdbx_strand_id
1 'polypeptide(L)'
;MLLTRFAKAVGATRFVEIEAAHIDGCLYLGEVSLDFVEYLAREGGRVAVPTTLNVGSVDLIHPELFRGDSDFASKSARLMRLHEELGCVPTFTCAPYQTIFRPRFGSQIAWGES
;
A
#
# COMPACT_ATOMS: atom_id res chain seq x y z
N MET A 1 -7.53 -2.89 19.91
CA MET A 1 -7.23 -3.48 18.59
C MET A 1 -8.35 -3.19 17.62
N LEU A 2 -8.08 -2.47 16.53
CA LEU A 2 -9.07 -2.12 15.50
C LEU A 2 -9.59 -3.37 14.77
N LEU A 3 -8.70 -4.29 14.39
CA LEU A 3 -9.03 -5.51 13.66
C LEU A 3 -9.99 -6.43 14.44
N THR A 4 -9.83 -6.59 15.76
CA THR A 4 -10.73 -7.44 16.56
C THR A 4 -12.14 -6.85 16.68
N ARG A 5 -12.26 -5.52 16.72
CA ARG A 5 -13.55 -4.84 16.69
C ARG A 5 -14.23 -4.99 15.32
N PHE A 6 -13.47 -4.83 14.24
CA PHE A 6 -13.98 -5.06 12.88
C PHE A 6 -14.45 -6.50 12.69
N ALA A 7 -13.64 -7.48 13.09
CA ALA A 7 -13.99 -8.90 13.05
C ALA A 7 -15.32 -9.18 13.78
N LYS A 8 -15.51 -8.62 14.98
CA LYS A 8 -16.78 -8.74 15.72
C LYS A 8 -17.96 -8.13 14.96
N ALA A 9 -17.78 -6.95 14.35
CA ALA A 9 -18.83 -6.27 13.61
C ALA A 9 -19.28 -7.05 12.36
N VAL A 10 -18.36 -7.73 11.68
CA VAL A 10 -18.67 -8.57 10.50
C VAL A 10 -18.99 -10.03 10.84
N GLY A 11 -19.03 -10.38 12.14
CA GLY A 11 -19.33 -11.75 12.59
C GLY A 11 -18.21 -12.77 12.32
N ALA A 12 -16.97 -12.32 12.10
CA ALA A 12 -15.84 -13.21 11.90
C ALA A 12 -15.45 -13.94 13.19
N THR A 13 -15.28 -15.26 13.08
CA THR A 13 -14.95 -16.14 14.23
C THR A 13 -13.46 -16.37 14.41
N ARG A 14 -12.64 -16.12 13.37
CA ARG A 14 -11.17 -16.23 13.39
C ARG A 14 -10.53 -15.38 12.30
N PHE A 15 -9.25 -15.09 12.45
CA PHE A 15 -8.39 -14.56 11.39
C PHE A 15 -7.71 -15.69 10.63
N VAL A 16 -7.23 -15.40 9.42
CA VAL A 16 -6.41 -16.28 8.60
C VAL A 16 -5.07 -15.59 8.41
N GLU A 17 -3.98 -16.32 8.66
CA GLU A 17 -2.62 -15.84 8.39
C GLU A 17 -2.40 -15.70 6.89
N ILE A 18 -1.75 -14.62 6.48
CA ILE A 18 -1.38 -14.36 5.09
C ILE A 18 0.14 -14.46 4.92
N GLU A 19 0.59 -14.84 3.73
CA GLU A 19 2.02 -14.90 3.39
C GLU A 19 2.52 -13.66 2.65
N ALA A 20 1.62 -12.89 2.04
CA ALA A 20 1.94 -11.69 1.29
C ALA A 20 0.75 -10.72 1.19
N ALA A 21 1.05 -9.44 0.96
CA ALA A 21 0.07 -8.39 0.75
C ALA A 21 0.38 -7.53 -0.50
N HIS A 22 -0.65 -6.87 -1.02
CA HIS A 22 -0.51 -5.85 -2.06
C HIS A 22 -1.39 -4.65 -1.68
N ILE A 23 -0.77 -3.50 -1.42
CA ILE A 23 -1.47 -2.29 -0.97
C ILE A 23 -1.94 -1.48 -2.18
N ASP A 24 -3.25 -1.25 -2.24
CA ASP A 24 -3.89 -0.39 -3.24
C ASP A 24 -3.84 1.11 -2.88
N GLY A 25 -3.84 1.42 -1.57
CA GLY A 25 -3.87 2.79 -1.02
C GLY A 25 -2.61 3.64 -1.23
N CYS A 26 -1.84 3.38 -2.30
CA CYS A 26 -0.63 4.10 -2.67
C CYS A 26 -0.92 5.38 -3.49
N LEU A 27 -2.18 5.58 -3.87
CA LEU A 27 -2.67 6.77 -4.56
C LEU A 27 -2.98 7.89 -3.57
N TYR A 28 -2.56 9.10 -3.91
CA TYR A 28 -2.92 10.30 -3.16
C TYR A 28 -4.35 10.71 -3.50
N LEU A 29 -5.28 10.38 -2.60
CA LEU A 29 -6.72 10.70 -2.72
C LEU A 29 -7.13 11.89 -1.84
N GLY A 30 -6.15 12.68 -1.38
CA GLY A 30 -6.31 13.78 -0.44
C GLY A 30 -5.53 13.57 0.85
N GLU A 31 -5.49 14.60 1.69
CA GLU A 31 -4.58 14.69 2.84
C GLU A 31 -4.66 13.48 3.78
N VAL A 32 -5.87 12.95 4.00
CA VAL A 32 -6.09 11.78 4.87
C VAL A 32 -5.28 10.55 4.45
N SER A 33 -5.09 10.34 3.14
CA SER A 33 -4.26 9.23 2.63
C SER A 33 -2.80 9.38 3.03
N LEU A 34 -2.30 10.62 3.08
CA LEU A 34 -0.94 10.95 3.50
C LEU A 34 -0.79 10.88 5.03
N ASP A 35 -1.67 11.54 5.77
CA ASP A 35 -1.64 11.62 7.23
C ASP A 35 -1.59 10.24 7.88
N PHE A 36 -2.37 9.30 7.35
CA PHE A 36 -2.44 7.95 7.90
C PHE A 36 -1.11 7.21 7.77
N VAL A 37 -0.48 7.25 6.61
CA VAL A 37 0.78 6.53 6.35
C VAL A 37 1.94 7.23 7.08
N GLU A 38 1.92 8.57 7.14
CA GLU A 38 2.91 9.32 7.91
C GLU A 38 2.81 9.04 9.40
N TYR A 39 1.60 8.93 9.95
CA TYR A 39 1.38 8.48 11.32
C TYR A 39 2.02 7.10 11.55
N LEU A 40 1.74 6.11 10.68
CA LEU A 40 2.32 4.78 10.82
C LEU A 40 3.85 4.80 10.76
N ALA A 41 4.43 5.56 9.83
CA ALA A 41 5.88 5.67 9.70
C ALA A 41 6.51 6.33 10.94
N ARG A 42 5.90 7.41 11.44
CA ARG A 42 6.36 8.13 12.64
C ARG A 42 6.34 7.25 13.89
N GLU A 43 5.33 6.41 14.04
CA GLU A 43 5.23 5.46 15.16
C GLU A 43 6.14 4.23 14.99
N GLY A 44 7.03 4.22 13.97
CA GLY A 44 7.97 3.12 13.72
C GLY A 44 7.32 1.88 13.11
N GLY A 45 6.14 2.04 12.48
CA GLY A 45 5.42 0.96 11.81
C GLY A 45 6.25 0.28 10.71
N ARG A 46 6.02 -1.01 10.53
CA ARG A 46 6.62 -1.82 9.46
C ARG A 46 5.62 -2.84 8.95
N VAL A 47 5.73 -3.19 7.68
CA VAL A 47 4.98 -4.34 7.13
C VAL A 47 5.44 -5.63 7.78
N ALA A 48 4.49 -6.52 8.09
CA ALA A 48 4.77 -7.80 8.76
C ALA A 48 5.05 -8.96 7.79
N VAL A 49 4.60 -8.84 6.55
CA VAL A 49 4.78 -9.81 5.47
C VAL A 49 5.30 -9.08 4.21
N PRO A 50 5.92 -9.78 3.25
CA PRO A 50 6.26 -9.20 1.96
C PRO A 50 5.05 -8.47 1.36
N THR A 51 5.20 -7.17 1.17
CA THR A 51 4.10 -6.29 0.78
C THR A 51 4.53 -5.47 -0.42
N THR A 52 3.77 -5.57 -1.51
CA THR A 52 4.01 -4.85 -2.77
C THR A 52 3.05 -3.68 -2.90
N LEU A 53 3.37 -2.71 -3.77
CA LEU A 53 2.58 -1.48 -3.95
C LEU A 53 1.90 -1.47 -5.32
N ASN A 54 0.61 -1.10 -5.33
CA ASN A 54 -0.11 -0.75 -6.56
C ASN A 54 0.42 0.57 -7.14
N VAL A 55 -0.08 0.98 -8.29
CA VAL A 55 0.25 2.23 -8.97
C VAL A 55 0.20 3.42 -8.01
N GLY A 56 1.20 4.29 -8.11
CA GLY A 56 1.21 5.58 -7.44
C GLY A 56 0.58 6.67 -8.30
N SER A 57 0.43 7.86 -7.71
CA SER A 57 -0.21 8.98 -8.40
C SER A 57 0.71 9.75 -9.35
N VAL A 58 2.03 9.57 -9.22
CA VAL A 58 3.04 10.24 -10.05
C VAL A 58 4.17 9.29 -10.43
N ASP A 59 4.85 9.60 -11.53
CA ASP A 59 6.09 8.93 -11.89
C ASP A 59 7.23 9.48 -11.01
N LEU A 60 7.86 8.61 -10.22
CA LEU A 60 9.01 8.97 -9.37
C LEU A 60 10.33 9.03 -10.15
N ILE A 61 10.41 8.40 -11.32
CA ILE A 61 11.58 8.37 -12.20
C ILE A 61 11.61 9.62 -13.08
N HIS A 62 10.44 10.03 -13.60
CA HIS A 62 10.28 11.19 -14.50
C HIS A 62 9.25 12.21 -13.96
N PRO A 63 9.46 12.79 -12.77
CA PRO A 63 8.50 13.70 -12.14
C PRO A 63 8.22 14.97 -12.98
N GLU A 64 9.15 15.39 -13.83
CA GLU A 64 9.00 16.52 -14.75
C GLU A 64 7.93 16.32 -15.83
N LEU A 65 7.52 15.08 -16.08
CA LEU A 65 6.44 14.77 -17.01
C LEU A 65 5.06 14.98 -16.41
N PHE A 66 4.96 15.14 -15.09
CA PHE A 66 3.69 15.41 -14.42
C PHE A 66 3.20 16.82 -14.77
N ARG A 67 1.97 16.92 -15.31
CA ARG A 67 1.37 18.17 -15.78
C ARG A 67 0.32 18.75 -14.83
N GLY A 68 0.16 18.16 -13.64
CA GLY A 68 -0.82 18.60 -12.65
C GLY A 68 -0.27 19.64 -11.67
N ASP A 69 -1.00 19.83 -10.57
CA ASP A 69 -0.63 20.75 -9.51
C ASP A 69 0.62 20.28 -8.74
N SER A 70 1.52 21.22 -8.42
CA SER A 70 2.80 20.92 -7.77
C SER A 70 2.67 20.42 -6.33
N ASP A 71 1.66 20.89 -5.58
CA ASP A 71 1.41 20.40 -4.22
C ASP A 71 0.91 18.95 -4.27
N PHE A 72 -0.02 18.65 -5.19
CA PHE A 72 -0.46 17.28 -5.44
C PHE A 72 0.71 16.36 -5.79
N ALA A 73 1.61 16.79 -6.67
CA ALA A 73 2.78 16.00 -7.07
C ALA A 73 3.71 15.72 -5.89
N SER A 74 4.00 16.75 -5.08
CA SER A 74 4.86 16.65 -3.90
C SER A 74 4.28 15.69 -2.87
N LYS A 75 2.99 15.83 -2.55
CA LYS A 75 2.28 14.98 -1.59
C LYS A 75 2.14 13.55 -2.06
N SER A 76 1.86 13.35 -3.35
CA SER A 76 1.85 12.03 -3.98
C SER A 76 3.21 11.33 -3.84
N ALA A 77 4.29 12.02 -4.19
CA ALA A 77 5.63 11.45 -4.09
C ALA A 77 6.03 11.19 -2.63
N ARG A 78 5.59 12.02 -1.69
CA ARG A 78 5.79 11.79 -0.25
C ARG A 78 5.04 10.54 0.24
N LEU A 79 3.76 10.39 -0.13
CA LEU A 79 2.96 9.21 0.22
C LEU A 79 3.61 7.92 -0.29
N MET A 80 4.07 7.92 -1.54
CA MET A 80 4.73 6.76 -2.15
C MET A 80 6.02 6.40 -1.40
N ARG A 81 6.88 7.38 -1.10
CA ARG A 81 8.12 7.16 -0.33
C ARG A 81 7.86 6.68 1.11
N LEU A 82 6.81 7.18 1.76
CA LEU A 82 6.42 6.72 3.10
C LEU A 82 6.07 5.23 3.12
N HIS A 83 5.42 4.70 2.08
CA HIS A 83 5.18 3.27 1.98
C HIS A 83 6.47 2.46 1.85
N GLU A 84 7.46 2.96 1.11
CA GLU A 84 8.81 2.36 1.06
C GLU A 84 9.49 2.39 2.44
N GLU A 85 9.37 3.50 3.19
CA GLU A 85 9.90 3.64 4.55
C GLU A 85 9.25 2.64 5.54
N LEU A 86 7.98 2.25 5.31
CA LEU A 86 7.30 1.17 6.04
C LEU A 86 7.80 -0.23 5.67
N GLY A 87 8.68 -0.36 4.68
CA GLY A 87 9.27 -1.62 4.22
C GLY A 87 8.51 -2.28 3.06
N CYS A 88 7.64 -1.55 2.38
CA CYS A 88 6.97 -2.08 1.19
C CYS A 88 7.93 -2.15 -0.01
N VAL A 89 7.68 -3.07 -0.92
CA VAL A 89 8.40 -3.22 -2.19
C VAL A 89 7.69 -2.35 -3.25
N PRO A 90 8.37 -1.32 -3.81
CA PRO A 90 7.76 -0.36 -4.73
C PRO A 90 7.60 -0.93 -6.16
N THR A 91 6.68 -1.85 -6.33
CA THR A 91 6.37 -2.45 -7.65
C THR A 91 5.55 -1.53 -8.55
N PHE A 92 4.80 -0.59 -7.97
CA PHE A 92 3.94 0.40 -8.64
C PHE A 92 3.17 -0.13 -9.85
N THR A 93 2.44 -1.23 -9.66
CA THR A 93 1.64 -1.87 -10.71
C THR A 93 0.35 -2.47 -10.16
N CYS A 94 -0.75 -2.34 -10.90
CA CYS A 94 -2.02 -3.00 -10.60
C CYS A 94 -2.04 -4.47 -10.99
N ALA A 95 -1.00 -4.95 -11.69
CA ALA A 95 -0.86 -6.34 -12.11
C ALA A 95 0.28 -7.04 -11.34
N PRO A 96 0.20 -7.17 -10.00
CA PRO A 96 1.29 -7.74 -9.19
C PRO A 96 1.63 -9.19 -9.55
N TYR A 97 0.67 -9.95 -10.10
CA TYR A 97 0.85 -11.33 -10.55
C TYR A 97 1.70 -11.48 -11.82
N GLN A 98 1.92 -10.39 -12.57
CA GLN A 98 2.83 -10.37 -13.72
C GLN A 98 4.28 -10.12 -13.30
N THR A 99 4.52 -9.91 -12.01
CA THR A 99 5.86 -9.71 -11.44
C THR A 99 6.45 -11.02 -10.92
N ILE A 100 7.66 -10.95 -10.35
CA ILE A 100 8.30 -12.07 -9.66
C ILE A 100 7.55 -12.52 -8.39
N PHE A 101 6.64 -11.71 -7.86
CA PHE A 101 5.90 -11.98 -6.62
C PHE A 101 4.61 -12.77 -6.83
N ARG A 102 4.53 -13.56 -7.92
CA ARG A 102 3.33 -14.32 -8.27
C ARG A 102 2.96 -15.35 -7.19
N PRO A 103 1.70 -15.39 -6.70
CA PRO A 103 1.26 -16.35 -5.71
C PRO A 103 1.27 -17.78 -6.28
N ARG A 104 1.41 -18.77 -5.39
CA ARG A 104 1.33 -20.18 -5.76
C ARG A 104 -0.05 -20.72 -5.44
N PHE A 105 -0.39 -21.86 -6.02
CA PHE A 105 -1.63 -22.55 -5.65
C PHE A 105 -1.61 -22.87 -4.14
N GLY A 106 -2.66 -22.47 -3.43
CA GLY A 106 -2.80 -22.64 -1.98
C GLY A 106 -2.36 -21.45 -1.12
N SER A 107 -1.67 -20.45 -1.71
CA SER A 107 -1.24 -19.23 -1.01
C SER A 107 -2.42 -18.45 -0.40
N GLN A 108 -2.26 -17.99 0.85
CA GLN A 108 -3.18 -17.04 1.48
C GLN A 108 -2.61 -15.63 1.35
N ILE A 109 -3.24 -14.78 0.54
CA ILE A 109 -2.74 -13.43 0.24
C ILE A 109 -3.81 -12.38 0.53
N ALA A 110 -3.39 -11.19 0.94
CA ALA A 110 -4.26 -10.02 1.06
C ALA A 110 -3.93 -9.01 -0.03
N TRP A 111 -4.49 -9.23 -1.22
CA TRP A 111 -4.24 -8.40 -2.40
C TRP A 111 -5.52 -7.70 -2.82
N GLY A 112 -5.41 -6.44 -3.27
CA GLY A 112 -6.43 -5.76 -4.05
C GLY A 112 -5.86 -5.45 -5.44
N GLU A 113 -6.57 -5.82 -6.50
CA GLU A 113 -6.26 -5.41 -7.88
C GLU A 113 -7.41 -4.54 -8.42
N SER A 114 -7.14 -3.81 -9.50
CA SER A 114 -8.15 -3.11 -10.33
C SER A 114 -7.88 -3.32 -11.81
#